data_AF-A0A671K6X5-F1
#
_entry.id   AF-A0A671K6X5-F1
#
_cell.length_a   1.000
_cell.length_b   1.000
_cell.length_c   1.000
_cell.angle_alpha   90.00
_cell.angle_beta   90.00
_cell.angle_gamma   90.00
#
_symmetry.space_group_name_H-M   'P 1'
#
loop_
_entity.id
_entity.type
_entity.pdbx_description
1 polymer ?
#
loop_
_entity_poly.entity_id
_entity_poly.type
_entity_poly.pdbx_seq_one_letter_code
_entity_poly.pdbx_strand_id
1 'polypeptide(L)'
;MFEKLSVYCDRFYVTLVVTRWWGQFESIPWPDRLSALVSGHVRGADEGARLVRRSLMCYANLSGILIYRLVSTAVYKRFPTMSHLVQAGKLGFRPRNVA
;
A
#
# COMPACT_ATOMS: atom_id res chain seq x y z
N MET A 1 -27.34 -36.62 -12.82
CA MET A 1 -27.41 -35.96 -11.49
C MET A 1 -26.08 -35.35 -11.08
N PHE A 2 -24.96 -36.06 -11.22
CA PHE A 2 -23.60 -35.57 -10.91
C PHE A 2 -23.13 -34.35 -11.73
N GLU A 3 -23.40 -34.30 -13.04
CA GLU A 3 -23.00 -33.15 -13.88
C GLU A 3 -23.66 -31.84 -13.44
N LYS A 4 -24.92 -31.89 -13.01
CA LYS A 4 -25.65 -30.70 -12.51
C LYS A 4 -25.06 -30.17 -11.20
N LEU A 5 -24.49 -31.05 -10.37
CA LEU A 5 -23.81 -30.69 -9.12
C LEU A 5 -22.42 -30.07 -9.42
N SER A 6 -21.68 -30.64 -10.38
CA SER A 6 -20.37 -30.13 -10.81
C SER A 6 -20.46 -28.70 -11.33
N VAL A 7 -21.41 -28.42 -12.22
CA VAL A 7 -21.59 -27.07 -12.79
C VAL A 7 -22.11 -26.07 -11.74
N TYR A 8 -22.81 -26.55 -10.71
CA TYR A 8 -23.24 -25.69 -9.58
C TYR A 8 -22.06 -25.33 -8.66
N CYS A 9 -21.19 -26.30 -8.36
CA CYS A 9 -19.94 -26.06 -7.62
C CYS A 9 -19.01 -25.09 -8.36
N ASP A 10 -18.86 -25.23 -9.68
CA ASP A 10 -18.03 -24.31 -10.48
C ASP A 10 -18.56 -22.88 -10.46
N ARG A 11 -19.88 -22.69 -10.63
CA ARG A 11 -20.50 -21.37 -10.56
C ARG A 11 -20.39 -20.73 -9.17
N PHE A 12 -20.53 -21.52 -8.10
CA PHE A 12 -20.35 -21.04 -6.74
C PHE A 12 -18.88 -20.69 -6.45
N TYR A 13 -17.95 -21.54 -6.87
CA TYR A 13 -16.52 -21.34 -6.68
C TYR A 13 -16.02 -20.08 -7.41
N VAL A 14 -16.39 -19.91 -8.68
CA VAL A 14 -16.03 -18.70 -9.45
C VAL A 14 -16.58 -17.44 -8.77
N THR A 15 -17.84 -17.46 -8.34
CA THR A 15 -18.45 -16.33 -7.63
C THR A 15 -17.72 -16.01 -6.33
N LEU A 16 -17.35 -17.03 -5.55
CA LEU A 16 -16.57 -16.88 -4.32
C LEU A 16 -15.19 -16.28 -4.59
N VAL A 17 -14.46 -16.79 -5.58
CA VAL A 17 -13.13 -16.31 -5.96
C VAL A 17 -13.19 -14.86 -6.42
N VAL A 18 -14.13 -14.50 -7.28
CA VAL A 18 -14.30 -13.12 -7.77
C VAL A 18 -14.63 -12.17 -6.61
N THR A 19 -15.52 -12.58 -5.70
CA THR A 19 -15.87 -11.77 -4.53
C THR A 19 -14.67 -11.53 -3.62
N ARG A 20 -13.87 -12.58 -3.36
CA ARG A 20 -12.65 -12.48 -2.54
C ARG A 20 -11.59 -11.60 -3.21
N TRP A 21 -11.38 -11.77 -4.51
CA TRP A 21 -10.43 -10.97 -5.28
C TRP A 21 -10.83 -9.49 -5.31
N TRP A 22 -12.12 -9.20 -5.52
CA TRP A 22 -12.62 -7.83 -5.49
C TRP A 22 -12.45 -7.20 -4.10
N GLY A 23 -12.78 -7.93 -3.03
CA GLY A 23 -12.54 -7.46 -1.66
C GLY A 23 -11.07 -7.19 -1.36
N GLN A 24 -10.15 -8.01 -1.89
CA GLN A 24 -8.72 -7.73 -1.80
C GLN A 24 -8.35 -6.43 -2.53
N PHE A 25 -8.88 -6.22 -3.74
CA PHE A 25 -8.65 -5.00 -4.53
C PHE A 25 -9.16 -3.74 -3.82
N GLU A 26 -10.36 -3.80 -3.23
CA GLU A 26 -10.93 -2.67 -2.48
C GLU A 26 -10.14 -2.36 -1.20
N SER A 27 -9.54 -3.37 -0.57
CA SER A 27 -8.73 -3.18 0.64
C SER A 27 -7.35 -2.55 0.41
N ILE A 28 -6.93 -2.35 -0.84
CA ILE A 28 -5.67 -1.68 -1.20
C ILE A 28 -5.71 -0.24 -0.66
N PRO A 29 -4.86 0.14 0.32
CA PRO A 29 -4.82 1.51 0.81
C PRO A 29 -4.31 2.47 -0.26
N TRP A 30 -5.21 3.29 -0.80
CA TRP A 30 -4.88 4.38 -1.72
C TRP A 30 -4.38 5.60 -0.95
N PRO A 31 -3.25 6.22 -1.34
CA PRO A 31 -2.66 7.35 -0.62
C PRO A 31 -3.49 8.64 -0.74
N ASP A 32 -4.40 8.76 -1.70
CA ASP A 32 -5.18 9.97 -1.99
C ASP A 32 -5.97 10.49 -0.79
N ARG A 33 -6.71 9.61 -0.10
CA ARG A 33 -7.51 9.98 1.08
C ARG A 33 -6.61 10.46 2.21
N LEU A 34 -5.49 9.77 2.43
CA LEU A 34 -4.52 10.17 3.45
C LEU A 34 -3.85 11.51 3.10
N SER A 35 -3.51 11.72 1.83
CA SER A 35 -2.92 12.97 1.33
C SER A 35 -3.84 14.17 1.58
N ALA A 36 -5.14 14.01 1.30
CA ALA A 36 -6.14 15.04 1.57
C ALA A 36 -6.23 15.37 3.07
N LEU A 37 -6.24 14.34 3.94
CA LEU A 37 -6.25 14.52 5.39
C LEU A 37 -4.99 15.24 5.89
N VAL A 38 -3.81 14.80 5.44
CA VAL A 38 -2.53 15.40 5.81
C VAL A 38 -2.45 16.86 5.34
N SER A 39 -2.97 17.17 4.14
CA SER A 39 -3.03 18.53 3.62
C SER A 39 -3.95 19.43 4.46
N GLY A 40 -5.10 18.93 4.90
CA GLY A 40 -6.04 19.69 5.74
C GLY A 40 -5.59 19.91 7.18
N HIS A 41 -4.86 18.95 7.76
CA HIS A 41 -4.43 19.01 9.17
C HIS A 41 -3.08 19.71 9.34
N VAL A 42 -2.13 19.53 8.41
CA VAL A 42 -0.80 20.16 8.49
C VAL A 42 -0.85 21.54 7.83
N ARG A 43 -1.23 22.54 8.61
CA ARG A 43 -1.25 23.96 8.21
C ARG A 43 0.18 24.54 8.15
N GLY A 44 0.37 25.55 7.31
CA GLY A 44 1.66 26.25 7.16
C GLY A 44 2.30 26.02 5.79
N ALA A 45 2.85 27.10 5.23
CA ALA A 45 3.59 27.12 3.98
C ALA A 45 5.12 27.00 4.18
N ASP A 46 5.57 26.99 5.45
CA ASP A 46 6.97 26.94 5.81
C ASP A 46 7.62 25.62 5.41
N GLU A 47 8.96 25.65 5.28
CA GLU A 47 9.74 24.46 4.94
C GLU A 47 9.50 23.32 5.93
N GLY A 48 9.34 23.64 7.22
CA GLY A 48 9.01 22.65 8.26
C GLY A 48 7.68 21.94 7.99
N ALA A 49 6.61 22.68 7.68
CA ALA A 49 5.31 22.10 7.35
C ALA A 49 5.36 21.26 6.07
N ARG A 50 6.15 21.70 5.06
CA ARG A 50 6.40 20.93 3.84
C ARG A 50 7.11 19.61 4.12
N LEU A 51 8.11 19.62 4.99
CA LEU A 51 8.84 18.42 5.41
C LEU A 51 7.92 17.47 6.17
N VAL A 52 7.10 17.95 7.10
CA VAL A 52 6.14 17.12 7.84
C VAL A 52 5.15 16.42 6.91
N ARG A 53 4.52 17.14 5.96
CA ARG A 53 3.60 16.54 4.97
C ARG A 53 4.28 15.44 4.16
N ARG A 54 5.51 15.70 3.69
CA ARG A 54 6.31 14.72 2.92
C ARG A 54 6.69 13.51 3.76
N SER A 55 7.11 13.70 5.01
CA SER A 55 7.49 12.61 5.91
C SER A 55 6.31 11.72 6.25
N LEU A 56 5.14 12.29 6.56
CA LEU A 56 3.91 11.53 6.83
C LEU A 56 3.51 10.66 5.63
N MET A 57 3.49 11.24 4.43
CA MET A 57 3.18 10.48 3.22
C MET A 57 4.25 9.43 2.90
N CYS A 58 5.52 9.71 3.18
CA CYS A 58 6.59 8.73 3.00
C CYS A 58 6.40 7.52 3.92
N TYR A 59 6.08 7.75 5.20
CA TYR A 59 5.84 6.68 6.17
C TYR A 59 4.61 5.83 5.82
N ALA A 60 3.54 6.45 5.34
CA ALA A 60 2.36 5.70 4.88
C ALA A 60 2.63 4.86 3.63
N ASN A 61 3.41 5.38 2.68
CA ASN A 61 3.84 4.60 1.52
C ASN A 61 4.78 3.46 1.93
N LEU A 62 5.66 3.69 2.91
CA LEU A 62 6.55 2.67 3.45
C LEU A 62 5.76 1.54 4.13
N SER A 63 4.79 1.86 4.98
CA SER A 63 3.96 0.84 5.64
C SER A 63 3.19 -0.01 4.63
N GLY A 64 2.65 0.61 3.57
CA GLY A 64 2.04 -0.12 2.44
C GLY A 64 3.01 -1.10 1.79
N ILE A 65 4.23 -0.68 1.46
CA ILE A 65 5.25 -1.56 0.86
C ILE A 65 5.60 -2.73 1.78
N LEU A 66 5.72 -2.50 3.10
CA LEU A 66 6.01 -3.56 4.07
C LEU A 66 4.89 -4.60 4.13
N ILE A 67 3.63 -4.17 4.11
CA ILE A 67 2.47 -5.08 4.07
C ILE A 67 2.45 -5.86 2.74
N TYR A 68 2.60 -5.17 1.61
CA TYR A 68 2.58 -5.83 0.31
C TYR A 68 3.73 -6.81 0.11
N ARG A 69 4.89 -6.57 0.73
CA ARG A 69 6.01 -7.51 0.71
C ARG A 69 5.66 -8.85 1.35
N LEU A 70 4.73 -8.90 2.31
CA LEU A 70 4.30 -10.14 2.99
C LEU A 70 3.26 -10.91 2.18
N VAL A 71 2.42 -10.22 1.42
CA VAL A 71 1.27 -10.82 0.72
C VAL A 71 1.55 -11.05 -0.77
N SER A 72 2.38 -10.21 -1.39
CA SER A 72 2.67 -10.24 -2.84
C SER A 72 4.09 -10.70 -3.12
N THR A 73 4.22 -11.80 -3.84
CA THR A 73 5.50 -12.31 -4.32
C THR A 73 6.21 -11.35 -5.27
N ALA A 74 5.46 -10.53 -6.03
CA ALA A 74 6.01 -9.52 -6.91
C ALA A 74 6.72 -8.40 -6.14
N VAL A 75 6.09 -7.91 -5.05
CA VAL A 75 6.69 -6.88 -4.19
C VAL A 75 7.85 -7.47 -3.39
N TYR A 76 7.75 -8.70 -2.94
CA TYR A 76 8.85 -9.42 -2.30
C TYR A 76 10.08 -9.53 -3.21
N LYS A 77 9.90 -9.90 -4.50
CA LYS A 77 11.00 -9.96 -5.48
C LYS A 77 11.65 -8.61 -5.72
N ARG A 78 10.87 -7.51 -5.68
CA ARG A 78 11.37 -6.15 -5.89
C ARG A 78 12.10 -5.58 -4.66
N PHE A 79 11.66 -5.93 -3.45
CA PHE A 79 12.25 -5.47 -2.19
C PHE A 79 12.52 -6.65 -1.24
N PRO A 80 13.49 -7.53 -1.55
CA PRO A 80 13.71 -8.76 -0.79
C PRO A 80 14.40 -8.54 0.55
N THR A 81 15.09 -7.42 0.76
CA THR A 81 15.77 -7.06 2.02
C THR A 81 15.48 -5.61 2.40
N MET A 82 15.69 -5.27 3.68
CA MET A 82 15.50 -3.91 4.17
C MET A 82 16.46 -2.91 3.48
N SER A 83 17.65 -3.36 3.10
CA SER A 83 18.65 -2.57 2.37
C SER A 83 18.12 -2.07 1.01
N HIS A 84 17.28 -2.86 0.31
CA HIS A 84 16.65 -2.40 -0.93
C HIS A 84 15.63 -1.27 -0.69
N LEU A 85 14.97 -1.25 0.46
CA LEU A 85 14.06 -0.15 0.83
C LEU A 85 14.82 1.12 1.18
N VAL A 86 15.98 0.99 1.84
CA VAL A 86 16.89 2.10 2.12
C VAL A 86 17.44 2.69 0.82
N GLN A 87 17.94 1.84 -0.08
CA GLN A 87 18.48 2.26 -1.38
C GLN A 87 17.43 2.91 -2.29
N ALA A 88 16.18 2.44 -2.23
CA ALA A 88 15.05 3.05 -2.94
C ALA A 88 14.58 4.38 -2.32
N GLY A 89 15.24 4.87 -1.26
CA GLY A 89 14.89 6.10 -0.57
C GLY A 89 13.55 6.02 0.18
N LYS A 90 13.04 4.81 0.44
CA LYS A 90 11.80 4.57 1.21
C LYS A 90 12.09 4.46 2.70
N LEU A 91 13.25 3.92 3.07
CA LEU A 91 13.80 3.90 4.43
C LEU A 91 15.01 4.83 4.49
N GLY A 92 14.74 6.12 4.55
CA GLY A 92 15.77 7.14 4.68
C GLY A 92 15.17 8.35 5.34
N PHE A 93 15.18 8.38 6.67
CA PHE A 93 15.04 9.61 7.42
C PHE A 93 16.31 10.43 7.17
N ARG A 94 16.39 11.06 6.00
CA ARG A 94 17.33 12.14 5.78
C ARG A 94 16.53 13.42 5.98
N PRO A 95 16.57 14.06 7.17
CA PRO A 95 16.32 15.49 7.20
C PRO A 95 17.31 16.07 6.20
N ARG A 96 16.81 16.56 5.07
CA ARG A 96 17.60 17.47 4.25
C ARG A 96 17.87 18.64 5.19
N ASN A 97 19.12 18.72 5.61
CA ASN A 97 19.69 19.70 6.52
C ASN A 97 18.85 20.96 6.63
N VAL A 98 18.40 21.26 7.84
CA VAL A 98 18.38 22.64 8.33
C VAL A 98 19.83 23.12 8.27
N ALA A 99 20.17 23.75 7.15
CA ALA A 99 21.31 24.65 7.00
C ALA A 99 20.75 26.07 7.04
#